data_AF-A0A429RTV9-F1
#
_entry.id   AF-A0A429RTV9-F1
#
_cell.length_a   1.000
_cell.length_b   1.000
_cell.length_c   1.000
_cell.angle_alpha   90.00
_cell.angle_beta   90.00
_cell.angle_gamma   90.00
#
_symmetry.space_group_name_H-M   'P 1'
#
loop_
_entity.id
_entity.type
_entity.pdbx_description
1 polymer ?
#
loop_
_entity_poly.entity_id
_entity_poly.type
_entity_poly.pdbx_seq_one_letter_code
_entity_poly.pdbx_strand_id
1 'polypeptide(L)' 'AWDAVEAAGRWGWGVRIGLGDVLRLPDGRAARSTAELVARAAALLRASRATAGSR' A
#
# COMPACT_ATOMS: atom_id res chain seq x y z
N ALA A 1 -1.92 3.04 -8.25
CA ALA A 1 -1.02 3.19 -7.08
C ALA A 1 -1.15 2.00 -6.12
N TRP A 2 -2.35 1.69 -5.62
CA TRP A 2 -2.55 0.62 -4.63
C TRP A 2 -2.26 -0.79 -5.14
N ASP A 3 -2.62 -1.11 -6.39
CA ASP A 3 -2.28 -2.41 -7.01
C ASP A 3 -0.77 -2.67 -7.04
N ALA A 4 0.03 -1.61 -7.23
CA ALA A 4 1.50 -1.70 -7.18
C ALA A 4 2.01 -1.97 -5.76
N VAL A 5 1.34 -1.46 -4.73
CA VAL A 5 1.65 -1.76 -3.33
C VAL A 5 1.38 -3.24 -3.03
N GLU A 6 0.24 -3.77 -3.47
CA GLU A 6 -0.07 -5.19 -3.30
C GLU A 6 0.90 -6.10 -4.03
N ALA A 7 1.25 -5.75 -5.27
CA ALA A 7 2.25 -6.47 -6.05
C ALA A 7 3.61 -6.46 -5.34
N ALA A 8 4.09 -5.30 -4.89
CA ALA A 8 5.35 -5.20 -4.16
C ALA A 8 5.36 -6.06 -2.88
N GLY A 9 4.22 -6.15 -2.18
CA GLY A 9 4.08 -7.00 -1.01
C GLY A 9 4.31 -8.49 -1.31
N ARG A 10 3.79 -8.98 -2.44
CA ARG A 10 3.99 -10.38 -2.89
C ARG A 10 5.44 -10.68 -3.29
N TRP A 11 6.12 -9.72 -3.90
CA TRP A 11 7.48 -9.87 -4.40
C TRP A 11 8.57 -9.44 -3.41
N GLY A 12 8.19 -8.95 -2.23
CA GLY A 12 9.12 -8.50 -1.20
C GLY A 12 9.81 -7.16 -1.51
N TRP A 13 9.30 -6.37 -2.45
CA TRP A 13 9.89 -5.09 -2.86
C TRP A 13 9.53 -3.92 -1.94
N GLY A 14 10.33 -2.86 -1.99
CA GLY A 14 10.02 -1.56 -1.39
C GLY A 14 9.10 -0.72 -2.28
N VAL A 15 8.37 0.23 -1.69
CA VAL A 15 7.45 1.13 -2.40
C VAL A 15 7.60 2.55 -1.90
N ARG A 16 7.58 3.52 -2.82
CA ARG A 16 7.40 4.95 -2.52
C ARG A 16 5.93 5.32 -2.69
N ILE A 17 5.36 6.03 -1.71
CA ILE A 17 3.99 6.54 -1.80
C ILE A 17 3.86 7.87 -1.04
N GLY A 18 3.13 8.80 -1.62
CA GLY A 18 2.70 10.03 -0.98
C GLY A 18 1.67 10.78 -1.83
N LEU A 19 1.31 12.00 -1.38
CA LEU A 19 0.31 12.83 -2.06
C LEU A 19 0.72 13.24 -3.50
N GLY A 20 2.01 13.14 -3.84
CA GLY A 20 2.48 13.32 -5.23
C GLY A 20 2.18 12.12 -6.15
N ASP A 21 1.85 10.96 -5.60
CA ASP A 21 1.60 9.73 -6.36
C ASP A 21 0.11 9.39 -6.42
N VAL A 22 -0.63 9.61 -5.33
CA VAL A 22 -2.07 9.28 -5.22
C VAL A 22 -2.76 10.17 -4.18
N LEU A 23 -4.02 10.54 -4.46
CA LEU A 23 -4.82 11.41 -3.59
C LEU A 23 -5.96 10.68 -2.86
N ARG A 24 -6.22 9.42 -3.21
CA ARG A 24 -7.32 8.62 -2.66
C ARG A 24 -6.79 7.33 -2.05
N LEU A 25 -7.40 6.92 -0.95
CA LEU A 25 -7.20 5.62 -0.30
C LEU A 25 -7.76 4.48 -1.18
N PRO A 26 -7.47 3.21 -0.86
CA PRO A 26 -8.02 2.07 -1.61
C PRO A 26 -9.54 2.03 -1.63
N ASP A 27 -10.19 2.53 -0.57
CA ASP A 27 -11.65 2.63 -0.44
C ASP A 27 -12.26 3.84 -1.19
N GLY A 28 -11.45 4.60 -1.92
CA GLY A 28 -11.87 5.75 -2.71
C GLY A 28 -12.01 7.06 -1.94
N ARG A 29 -11.90 7.07 -0.60
CA ARG A 29 -11.89 8.32 0.19
C ARG A 29 -10.64 9.13 -0.09
N ALA A 30 -10.74 10.46 0.00
CA ALA A 30 -9.59 11.34 -0.10
C ALA A 30 -8.62 11.10 1.08
N ALA A 31 -7.32 11.03 0.78
CA ALA A 31 -6.28 10.95 1.80
C ALA A 31 -6.15 12.30 2.51
N ARG A 32 -6.07 12.29 3.84
CA ARG A 32 -5.91 13.49 4.66
C ARG A 32 -4.44 13.90 4.83
N SER A 33 -3.51 12.97 4.61
CA SER A 33 -2.06 13.24 4.69
C SER A 33 -1.24 12.13 4.02
N THR A 34 0.02 12.42 3.70
CA THR A 34 1.00 11.38 3.29
C THR A 34 1.16 10.30 4.37
N ALA A 35 1.07 10.65 5.65
CA ALA A 35 1.15 9.67 6.74
C ALA A 35 0.00 8.65 6.69
N GLU A 36 -1.22 9.09 6.33
CA GLU A 36 -2.35 8.16 6.13
C GLU A 36 -2.10 7.21 4.96
N LEU A 37 -1.52 7.70 3.86
CA LEU A 37 -1.13 6.87 2.72
C LEU A 37 -0.09 5.81 3.10
N VAL A 38 0.96 6.22 3.81
CA VAL A 38 2.03 5.32 4.29
C VAL A 38 1.46 4.26 5.24
N ALA A 39 0.59 4.65 6.18
CA ALA A 39 -0.03 3.72 7.11
C ALA A 39 -0.89 2.67 6.39
N ARG A 40 -1.65 3.07 5.37
CA ARG A 40 -2.42 2.13 4.54
C ARG A 40 -1.56 1.24 3.66
N ALA A 41 -0.51 1.79 3.05
CA ALA A 41 0.43 0.99 2.27
C ALA A 41 1.15 -0.07 3.14
N ALA A 42 1.59 0.31 4.34
CA ALA A 42 2.23 -0.63 5.28
C ALA A 42 1.27 -1.76 5.73
N ALA A 43 -0.02 -1.46 5.91
CA ALA A 43 -1.03 -2.48 6.21
C ALA A 43 -1.19 -3.48 5.06
N LEU A 44 -1.29 -3.00 3.82
CA LEU A 44 -1.41 -3.86 2.62
C LEU A 44 -0.17 -4.71 2.37
N LEU A 45 1.03 -4.14 2.54
CA LEU A 45 2.30 -4.88 2.41
C LEU A 45 2.39 -6.04 3.41
N ARG A 46 1.98 -5.81 4.67
CA ARG A 46 1.95 -6.86 5.71
C ARG A 46 0.95 -7.96 5.37
N ALA A 47 -0.27 -7.59 4.96
CA ALA A 47 -1.30 -8.55 4.56
C ALA A 47 -0.85 -9.42 3.37
N SER A 48 -0.26 -8.79 2.34
CA SER A 48 0.21 -9.49 1.14
C SER A 48 1.33 -10.50 1.44
N ARG A 49 2.26 -10.13 2.34
CA ARG A 49 3.33 -11.05 2.79
C ARG A 49 2.76 -12.23 3.58
N ALA A 50 1.79 -12.00 4.46
CA ALA A 50 1.15 -13.06 5.22
C ALA A 50 0.49 -14.09 4.29
N THR A 51 -0.23 -13.63 3.26
CA THR A 51 -0.84 -14.51 2.26
C THR A 51 0.21 -15.28 1.43
N ALA A 52 1.35 -14.66 1.09
CA ALA A 52 2.40 -15.31 0.32
C ALA A 52 3.12 -16.42 1.11
N GLY A 53 3.31 -16.25 2.42
CA GLY A 53 3.95 -17.26 3.28
C GLY A 53 3.04 -18.39 3.75
N SER A 54 1.71 -18.26 3.59
CA SER A 54 0.74 -19.33 3.88
C SER A 54 0.46 -20.27 2.69
N ARG A 55 1.09 -20.04 1.54
CA ARG A 55 0.99 -20.89 0.33
C ARG A 55 2.25 -21.71 0.16
#